data_AF-A0A3Q2Q7K1-F1
#
_entry.id   AF-A0A3Q2Q7K1-F1
#
_cell.length_a   1.000
_cell.length_b   1.000
_cell.length_c   1.000
_cell.angle_alpha   90.00
_cell.angle_beta   90.00
_cell.angle_gamma   90.00
#
_symmetry.space_group_name_H-M   'P 1'
#
loop_
_entity.id
_entity.type
_entity.pdbx_description
1 polymer ?
#
loop_
_entity_poly.entity_id
_entity_poly.type
_entity_poly.pdbx_seq_one_letter_code
_entity_poly.pdbx_strand_id
1 'polypeptide(L)' 'VPLGLKYAVRGVKCEQLTQPASVTVQPGQRLTISCQVSYSLSSYWTHWIRQPAGKGRRF' A
#
# COMPACT_ATOMS: atom_id res chain seq x y z
N VAL A 1 -6.62 17.75 -43.19
CA VAL A 1 -6.07 17.59 -41.82
C VAL A 1 -7.22 17.55 -40.83
N PRO A 2 -7.84 16.39 -40.51
CA PRO A 2 -8.92 16.38 -39.53
C PRO A 2 -8.52 15.67 -38.24
N LEU A 3 -8.53 16.46 -37.16
CA LEU A 3 -9.01 16.11 -35.82
C LEU A 3 -8.51 14.77 -35.24
N GLY A 4 -7.22 14.76 -34.90
CA GLY A 4 -6.67 13.80 -33.95
C GLY A 4 -7.28 14.01 -32.58
N LEU A 5 -8.34 13.26 -32.30
CA LEU A 5 -8.99 13.07 -31.02
C LEU A 5 -7.96 12.60 -29.98
N LYS A 6 -7.24 13.55 -29.37
CA LYS A 6 -6.34 13.28 -28.24
C LYS A 6 -7.19 13.14 -26.99
N TYR A 7 -7.81 11.97 -26.82
CA TYR A 7 -8.25 11.56 -25.49
C TYR A 7 -7.02 11.56 -24.58
N ALA A 8 -6.94 12.56 -23.71
CA ALA A 8 -5.94 12.60 -22.66
C ALA A 8 -6.18 11.38 -21.77
N VAL A 9 -5.31 10.37 -21.89
CA VAL A 9 -5.27 9.28 -20.92
C VAL A 9 -4.95 9.93 -19.59
N ARG A 10 -5.90 9.95 -18.65
CA ARG A 10 -5.62 10.39 -17.28
C ARG A 10 -4.49 9.48 -16.78
N GLY A 11 -3.33 10.08 -16.49
CA GLY A 11 -2.14 9.32 -16.13
C GLY A 11 -2.41 8.39 -14.94
N VAL A 12 -1.87 7.18 -15.00
CA VAL A 12 -1.88 6.27 -13.84
C VAL A 12 -0.91 6.85 -12.80
N LYS A 13 -1.39 7.11 -11.59
CA LYS A 13 -0.54 7.50 -10.46
C LYS A 13 -0.10 6.23 -9.72
N CYS A 14 1.19 5.93 -9.78
CA CYS A 14 1.77 4.82 -9.02
C CYS A 14 2.31 5.32 -7.68
N GLU A 15 1.96 4.63 -6.59
CA GLU A 15 2.56 4.83 -5.27
C GLU A 15 3.21 3.50 -4.86
N GLN A 16 4.42 3.58 -4.31
CA GLN A 16 5.19 2.41 -3.91
C GLN A 16 5.15 2.25 -2.40
N LEU A 17 4.87 1.03 -1.94
CA LEU A 17 4.95 0.61 -0.55
C LEU A 17 5.95 -0.54 -0.45
N THR A 18 6.97 -0.37 0.39
CA THR A 18 8.00 -1.38 0.62
C THR A 18 7.92 -1.87 2.06
N GLN A 19 7.75 -3.18 2.26
CA GLN A 19 7.75 -3.84 3.56
C GLN A 19 8.38 -5.24 3.43
N PRO A 20 8.92 -5.82 4.52
CA PRO A 20 9.39 -7.20 4.49
C PRO A 20 8.25 -8.16 4.15
N ALA A 21 8.55 -9.20 3.37
CA ALA A 21 7.54 -10.17 2.92
C ALA A 21 6.95 -10.99 4.08
N SER A 22 7.76 -11.29 5.09
CA SER A 22 7.32 -11.94 6.32
C SER A 22 8.28 -11.60 7.46
N VAL A 23 7.76 -11.62 8.69
CA VAL A 23 8.55 -11.48 9.92
C VAL A 23 8.07 -12.55 10.88
N THR A 24 9.00 -13.32 11.43
CA THR A 24 8.72 -14.35 12.45
C THR A 24 9.46 -13.97 13.72
N VAL A 25 8.77 -13.98 14.85
CA VAL A 25 9.33 -13.69 16.18
C VAL A 25 8.91 -14.78 17.17
N GLN A 26 9.66 -14.96 18.24
CA GLN A 26 9.27 -15.89 19.29
C GLN A 26 8.15 -15.31 20.18
N PRO A 27 7.30 -16.16 20.77
CA PRO A 27 6.33 -15.71 21.76
C PRO A 27 6.99 -14.90 22.88
N GLY A 28 6.37 -13.78 23.27
CA GLY A 28 6.91 -12.87 24.29
C GLY A 28 7.93 -11.84 23.77
N GLN A 29 8.40 -11.95 22.52
CA GLN A 29 9.22 -10.92 21.89
C GLN A 29 8.36 -9.84 21.22
N ARG A 30 8.91 -8.62 21.12
CA ARG A 30 8.26 -7.51 20.44
C ARG A 30 8.36 -7.67 18.92
N LEU A 31 7.23 -7.60 18.23
CA LEU A 31 7.16 -7.50 16.77
C LEU A 31 7.19 -6.02 16.35
N THR A 32 8.07 -5.67 15.41
CA THR A 32 8.10 -4.36 14.77
C THR A 32 7.87 -4.54 13.27
N ILE A 33 6.87 -3.84 12.73
CA ILE A 33 6.55 -3.84 11.30
C ILE A 33 6.93 -2.48 10.73
N SER A 34 7.65 -2.47 9.61
CA SER A 34 8.06 -1.26 8.90
C SER A 34 7.45 -1.21 7.51
N CYS A 35 7.02 -0.02 7.09
CA CYS A 35 6.56 0.25 5.74
C CYS A 35 7.14 1.59 5.29
N GLN A 36 7.87 1.57 4.17
CA GLN A 36 8.33 2.79 3.51
C GLN A 36 7.35 3.13 2.39
N VAL A 37 6.86 4.36 2.39
CA VAL A 37 5.94 4.90 1.39
C VAL A 37 6.65 5.90 0.49
N SER A 38 6.25 5.97 -0.78
CA SER A 38 6.76 6.97 -1.74
C SER A 38 5.99 8.30 -1.71
N TYR A 39 4.96 8.42 -0.87
CA TYR A 39 4.09 9.59 -0.74
C TYR A 39 4.24 10.22 0.66
N SER A 40 3.77 11.46 0.81
CA SER A 40 3.74 12.09 2.14
C SER A 40 2.60 11.52 2.98
N LEU A 41 2.90 11.02 4.17
CA LEU A 41 1.90 10.47 5.10
C LEU A 41 0.81 11.48 5.48
N SER A 42 1.06 12.78 5.35
CA SER A 42 0.04 13.82 5.57
C SER A 42 -0.96 13.96 4.42
N SER A 43 -0.66 13.42 3.24
CA SER A 43 -1.50 13.58 2.05
C SER A 43 -2.69 12.62 2.01
N TYR A 44 -2.63 11.50 2.75
CA TYR A 44 -3.65 10.45 2.69
C TYR A 44 -3.85 9.76 4.04
N TRP A 45 -5.06 9.26 4.27
CA TRP A 45 -5.35 8.36 5.38
C TRP A 45 -4.57 7.05 5.21
N THR A 46 -3.70 6.76 6.16
CA THR A 46 -2.85 5.55 6.15
C THR A 46 -3.12 4.74 7.40
N HIS A 47 -3.45 3.45 7.24
CA HIS A 47 -3.82 2.57 8.34
C HIS A 47 -3.08 1.23 8.27
N TRP A 48 -2.71 0.69 9.44
CA TRP A 48 -2.24 -0.68 9.57
C TRP A 48 -3.42 -1.63 9.69
N ILE A 49 -3.40 -2.74 8.93
CA ILE A 49 -4.49 -3.71 8.90
C ILE A 49 -3.93 -5.08 9.30
N ARG A 50 -4.58 -5.74 10.26
CA ARG A 50 -4.29 -7.14 10.60
C ARG A 50 -5.34 -8.06 9.98
N GLN A 51 -4.90 -9.10 9.29
CA GLN A 51 -5.80 -10.10 8.71
C GLN A 51 -5.30 -11.49 9.12
N PRO A 52 -6.02 -12.19 10.02
CA PRO A 52 -5.70 -13.56 10.36
C PRO A 52 -5.85 -14.47 9.13
N ALA A 53 -4.96 -15.45 8.98
CA ALA A 53 -5.09 -16.47 7.94
C ALA A 53 -6.45 -17.17 8.02
N GLY A 54 -7.06 -17.45 6.87
CA GLY A 54 -8.37 -18.11 6.78
C GLY A 54 -9.58 -17.25 7.12
N LYS A 55 -9.41 -15.95 7.46
CA LYS A 55 -10.52 -15.01 7.63
C LYS A 55 -10.58 -14.04 6.45
N GLY A 56 -11.79 -13.80 5.95
CA GLY A 56 -12.03 -12.78 4.92
C GLY A 56 -11.64 -11.39 5.41
N ARG A 57 -11.24 -10.52 4.48
CA ARG A 57 -10.92 -9.12 4.80
C ARG A 57 -12.20 -8.41 5.23
N ARG A 58 -12.30 -8.05 6.52
CA ARG A 58 -13.35 -7.18 7.05
C ARG A 58 -12.69 -5.87 7.50
N PHE A 59 -13.09 -4.79 6.87
CA PHE A 59 -12.69 -3.42 7.22
C PHE A 59 -13.63 -2.86 8.27
#